data_AF-A0A1S3QWQ1-F1
#
_entry.id   AF-A0A1S3QWQ1-F1
#
_cell.length_a   1.000
_cell.length_b   1.000
_cell.length_c   1.000
_cell.angle_alpha   90.00
_cell.angle_beta   90.00
_cell.angle_gamma   90.00
#
_symmetry.space_group_name_H-M   'P 1'
#
loop_
_entity.id
_entity.type
_entity.pdbx_description
1 polymer ?
#
loop_
_entity_poly.entity_id
_entity_poly.type
_entity_poly.pdbx_seq_one_letter_code
_entity_poly.pdbx_strand_id
1 'polypeptide(L)'
;MPDYLGGDQRKIKDVKEEEDKPIRSLDEGDIALLKTYGQSTYSRQIKQVEDDIQNLLKKINELTGIKESDTGLAPPALWDLAADKQTLQSEQPLQVARCTKIINADSEDPKYIINVKQFAKFVVDLSDQVAPTDIEEGMRVG
;
A
#
# COMPACT_ATOMS: atom_id res chain seq x y z
N MET A 1 -50.52 -73.77 -39.14
CA MET A 1 -49.89 -73.65 -40.47
C MET A 1 -48.39 -73.58 -40.26
N PRO A 2 -47.58 -74.46 -40.88
CA PRO A 2 -46.13 -74.37 -40.79
C PRO A 2 -45.64 -73.08 -41.46
N ASP A 3 -44.71 -72.37 -40.82
CA ASP A 3 -44.13 -71.13 -41.33
C ASP A 3 -43.06 -71.47 -42.37
N TYR A 4 -43.23 -70.98 -43.60
CA TYR A 4 -42.40 -71.30 -44.76
C TYR A 4 -41.35 -70.23 -45.10
N LEU A 5 -41.21 -69.18 -44.28
CA LEU A 5 -40.17 -68.15 -44.49
C LEU A 5 -38.89 -68.47 -43.70
N GLY A 6 -37.79 -68.72 -44.41
CA GLY A 6 -36.45 -68.88 -43.85
C GLY A 6 -35.86 -67.56 -43.30
N GLY A 7 -34.92 -67.65 -42.37
CA GLY A 7 -34.34 -66.49 -41.66
C GLY A 7 -33.75 -65.40 -42.55
N ASP A 8 -33.35 -65.74 -43.78
CA ASP A 8 -32.83 -64.80 -44.80
C ASP A 8 -33.91 -63.86 -45.36
N GLN A 9 -35.19 -64.20 -45.18
CA GLN A 9 -36.34 -63.38 -45.61
C GLN A 9 -36.85 -62.45 -44.49
N ARG A 10 -36.21 -62.43 -43.31
CA ARG A 10 -36.51 -61.50 -42.23
C ARG A 10 -35.38 -60.47 -42.14
N LYS A 11 -35.65 -59.22 -42.50
CA LYS A 11 -34.78 -58.11 -42.13
C LYS A 11 -34.94 -57.81 -40.63
N ILE A 12 -34.30 -58.63 -39.81
CA ILE A 12 -34.00 -58.25 -38.44
C ILE A 12 -32.82 -57.29 -38.55
N LYS A 13 -33.02 -56.02 -38.20
CA LYS A 13 -31.88 -55.15 -37.91
C LYS A 13 -31.17 -55.82 -36.75
N ASP A 14 -30.00 -56.41 -36.99
CA ASP A 14 -29.09 -56.72 -35.91
C ASP A 14 -28.88 -55.40 -35.17
N VAL A 15 -29.45 -55.30 -33.97
CA VAL A 15 -29.05 -54.28 -33.02
C VAL A 15 -27.64 -54.69 -32.63
N LYS A 16 -26.67 -54.31 -33.46
CA LYS A 16 -25.30 -54.20 -33.03
C LYS A 16 -25.36 -53.26 -31.84
N GLU A 17 -25.18 -53.80 -30.65
CA GLU A 17 -24.80 -53.02 -29.48
C GLU A 17 -23.68 -52.11 -29.96
N GLU A 18 -23.98 -50.82 -30.12
CA GLU A 18 -22.91 -49.83 -30.30
C GLU A 18 -22.17 -49.83 -28.98
N GLU A 19 -21.12 -50.66 -28.91
CA GLU A 19 -20.11 -50.57 -27.87
C GLU A 19 -19.76 -49.09 -27.72
N ASP A 20 -19.93 -48.58 -26.50
CA ASP A 20 -19.55 -47.22 -26.11
C ASP A 20 -18.11 -46.97 -26.58
N LYS A 21 -17.97 -46.24 -27.69
CA LYS A 21 -16.66 -45.92 -28.27
C LYS A 21 -15.86 -45.20 -27.19
N PRO A 22 -14.61 -45.63 -26.90
CA PRO A 22 -13.81 -45.03 -25.84
C PRO A 22 -13.65 -43.54 -26.13
N ILE A 23 -13.89 -42.71 -25.11
CA ILE A 23 -13.78 -41.25 -25.19
C ILE A 23 -12.36 -40.92 -25.64
N ARG A 24 -12.21 -40.53 -26.90
CA ARG A 24 -10.93 -40.15 -27.48
C ARG A 24 -10.55 -38.78 -26.96
N SER A 25 -9.61 -38.76 -26.01
CA SER A 25 -9.01 -37.53 -25.49
C SER A 25 -8.35 -36.74 -26.62
N LEU A 26 -8.62 -35.43 -26.67
CA LEU A 26 -7.97 -34.50 -27.60
C LEU A 26 -6.45 -34.54 -27.39
N ASP A 27 -5.69 -34.58 -28.48
CA ASP A 27 -4.25 -34.47 -28.42
C ASP A 27 -3.81 -33.01 -28.19
N GLU A 28 -2.54 -32.78 -27.86
CA GLU A 28 -2.01 -31.43 -27.56
C GLU A 28 -2.13 -30.48 -28.77
N GLY A 29 -2.13 -31.04 -29.99
CA GLY A 29 -2.33 -30.32 -31.25
C GLY A 29 -3.78 -29.85 -31.44
N ASP A 30 -4.74 -30.74 -31.17
CA ASP A 30 -6.18 -30.47 -31.22
C ASP A 30 -6.57 -29.41 -30.19
N ILE A 31 -5.98 -29.48 -28.98
CA ILE A 31 -6.18 -28.49 -27.92
C ILE A 31 -5.63 -27.11 -28.34
N ALA A 32 -4.46 -27.07 -29.00
CA ALA A 32 -3.89 -25.83 -29.50
C ALA A 32 -4.76 -25.24 -30.64
N LEU A 33 -5.24 -26.08 -31.55
CA LEU A 33 -6.15 -25.69 -32.63
C LEU A 33 -7.43 -25.07 -32.04
N LEU A 34 -8.10 -25.76 -31.12
CA LEU A 34 -9.33 -25.28 -30.48
C LEU A 34 -9.13 -23.96 -29.73
N LYS A 35 -7.99 -23.79 -29.05
CA LYS A 35 -7.62 -22.52 -28.40
C LYS A 35 -7.44 -21.39 -29.40
N THR A 36 -6.86 -21.66 -30.57
CA THR A 36 -6.72 -20.66 -31.64
C THR A 36 -8.05 -20.33 -32.33
N TYR A 37 -8.93 -21.31 -32.53
CA TYR A 37 -10.25 -21.09 -33.12
C TYR A 37 -11.21 -20.31 -32.21
N GLY A 38 -11.06 -20.46 -30.89
CA GLY A 38 -11.85 -19.71 -29.90
C GLY A 38 -11.34 -18.30 -29.61
N GLN A 39 -10.15 -17.93 -30.08
CA GLN A 39 -9.57 -16.61 -29.86
C GLN A 39 -9.86 -15.65 -31.02
N SER A 40 -10.32 -14.45 -30.67
CA SER A 40 -10.41 -13.31 -31.59
C SER A 40 -9.03 -12.96 -32.16
N THR A 41 -8.98 -12.54 -33.43
CA THR A 41 -7.76 -12.16 -34.16
C THR A 41 -6.90 -11.12 -33.43
N TYR A 42 -7.50 -10.28 -32.58
CA TYR A 42 -6.82 -9.22 -31.83
C TYR A 42 -6.56 -9.57 -30.36
N SER A 43 -7.06 -10.70 -29.85
CA SER A 43 -7.01 -11.05 -28.42
C SER A 43 -5.59 -11.05 -27.85
N ARG A 44 -4.61 -11.52 -28.63
CA ARG A 44 -3.19 -11.56 -28.22
C ARG A 44 -2.59 -10.16 -28.11
N GLN A 45 -2.90 -9.28 -29.06
CA GLN A 45 -2.40 -7.89 -29.06
C GLN A 45 -2.98 -7.09 -27.90
N ILE A 46 -4.28 -7.29 -27.61
CA ILE A 46 -4.94 -6.64 -26.46
C ILE A 46 -4.26 -7.05 -25.15
N LYS A 47 -4.05 -8.35 -24.93
CA LYS A 47 -3.37 -8.84 -23.70
C LYS A 47 -1.96 -8.29 -23.56
N GLN A 48 -1.20 -8.24 -24.66
CA GLN A 48 0.15 -7.66 -24.63
C GLN A 48 0.12 -6.19 -24.21
N VAL A 49 -0.81 -5.40 -24.76
CA VAL A 49 -0.96 -3.98 -24.39
C VAL A 49 -1.41 -3.82 -22.93
N GLU A 50 -2.30 -4.68 -22.43
CA GLU A 50 -2.71 -4.68 -21.02
C GLU A 50 -1.52 -4.96 -20.08
N ASP A 51 -0.70 -5.97 -20.41
CA ASP A 51 0.51 -6.29 -19.65
C ASP A 51 1.52 -5.13 -19.67
N ASP A 52 1.70 -4.48 -20.83
CA ASP A 52 2.58 -3.32 -20.98
C ASP A 52 2.10 -2.12 -20.16
N ILE A 53 0.79 -1.85 -20.12
CA ILE A 53 0.20 -0.80 -19.28
C ILE A 53 0.48 -1.07 -17.79
N GLN A 54 0.29 -2.31 -17.34
CA GLN A 54 0.57 -2.68 -15.94
C GLN A 54 2.06 -2.54 -15.60
N ASN A 55 2.95 -2.91 -16.51
CA ASN A 55 4.39 -2.77 -16.32
C ASN A 55 4.83 -1.31 -16.30
N LEU A 56 4.27 -0.47 -17.16
CA LEU A 56 4.51 0.98 -17.16
C LEU A 56 4.02 1.62 -15.87
N LEU A 57 2.83 1.26 -15.38
CA LEU A 57 2.30 1.76 -14.12
C LEU A 57 3.23 1.42 -12.94
N LYS A 58 3.76 0.20 -12.88
CA LYS A 58 4.74 -0.21 -11.86
C LYS A 58 6.02 0.64 -11.96
N LYS A 59 6.57 0.82 -13.16
CA LYS A 59 7.77 1.65 -13.38
C LYS A 59 7.55 3.11 -12.96
N ILE A 60 6.39 3.68 -13.29
CA ILE A 60 6.04 5.05 -12.88
C ILE A 60 5.99 5.14 -11.36
N ASN A 61 5.34 4.19 -10.67
CA ASN A 61 5.25 4.19 -9.21
C ASN A 61 6.61 3.99 -8.51
N GLU A 62 7.52 3.24 -9.11
CA GLU A 62 8.89 3.10 -8.62
C GLU A 62 9.68 4.41 -8.79
N LEU A 63 9.55 5.07 -9.94
CA LEU A 63 10.24 6.34 -10.22
C LEU A 63 9.70 7.50 -9.38
N THR A 64 8.39 7.57 -9.16
CA THR A 64 7.76 8.62 -8.35
C THR A 64 8.05 8.46 -6.86
N GLY A 65 8.59 7.31 -6.44
CA GLY A 65 8.91 7.06 -5.04
C GLY A 65 7.66 7.05 -4.14
N ILE A 66 6.48 6.79 -4.71
CA ILE A 66 5.21 6.66 -3.96
C ILE A 66 5.20 5.41 -3.09
N LYS A 67 6.15 4.50 -3.28
CA LYS A 67 6.40 3.42 -2.35
C LYS A 67 6.92 4.02 -1.05
N GLU A 68 6.07 4.01 -0.02
CA GLU A 68 6.36 4.49 1.32
C GLU A 68 7.75 4.03 1.74
N SER A 69 8.71 4.96 1.73
CA SER A 69 9.98 4.71 2.37
C SER A 69 9.71 4.63 3.86
N ASP A 70 10.28 3.61 4.51
CA ASP A 70 10.15 3.30 5.94
C ASP A 70 10.81 4.37 6.85
N THR A 71 10.98 5.59 6.33
CA THR A 71 11.56 6.77 6.97
C THR A 71 10.56 7.50 7.86
N GLY A 72 9.29 7.07 7.90
CA GLY A 72 8.25 7.69 8.71
C GLY A 72 7.86 9.11 8.27
N LEU A 73 8.27 9.53 7.07
CA LEU A 73 7.94 10.83 6.51
C LEU A 73 6.69 10.70 5.64
N ALA A 74 5.82 11.71 5.71
CA ALA A 74 4.69 11.81 4.79
C ALA A 74 5.20 11.93 3.33
N PRO A 75 4.46 11.41 2.34
CA PRO A 75 4.77 11.61 0.93
C PRO A 75 4.99 13.10 0.60
N PRO A 76 6.03 13.46 -0.19
CA PRO A 76 6.33 14.86 -0.50
C PRO A 76 5.18 15.64 -1.15
N ALA A 77 4.29 14.95 -1.86
CA ALA A 77 3.09 15.55 -2.46
C ALA A 77 2.07 16.08 -1.43
N LEU A 78 2.15 15.62 -0.18
CA LEU A 78 1.28 16.02 0.92
C LEU A 78 1.94 17.09 1.81
N TRP A 79 3.15 17.55 1.50
CA TRP A 79 3.82 18.58 2.28
C TRP A 79 3.22 19.96 2.00
N ASP A 80 2.88 20.69 3.06
CA ASP A 80 2.48 22.09 2.96
C ASP A 80 3.71 22.99 3.12
N LEU A 81 4.38 23.24 1.99
CA LEU A 81 5.59 24.05 1.94
C LEU A 81 5.38 25.49 2.46
N ALA A 82 4.16 26.02 2.38
CA ALA A 82 3.87 27.37 2.85
C ALA A 82 3.80 27.41 4.38
N ALA A 83 3.10 26.45 4.98
CA ALA A 83 3.07 26.28 6.43
C ALA A 83 4.48 25.96 6.98
N ASP A 84 5.22 25.05 6.34
CA ASP A 84 6.57 24.68 6.75
C ASP A 84 7.52 25.88 6.78
N LYS A 85 7.43 26.74 5.75
CA LYS A 85 8.22 27.96 5.67
C LYS A 85 7.85 28.97 6.76
N GLN A 86 6.57 29.08 7.10
CA GLN A 86 6.12 29.95 8.18
C GLN A 86 6.66 29.46 9.52
N THR A 87 6.56 28.17 9.82
CA THR A 87 7.08 27.57 11.04
C THR A 87 8.59 27.79 11.17
N LEU A 88 9.36 27.58 10.10
CA LEU A 88 10.81 27.79 10.11
C LEU A 88 11.22 29.26 10.29
N GLN A 89 10.34 30.21 9.92
CA GLN A 89 10.58 31.64 10.11
C GLN A 89 10.15 32.13 11.50
N SER A 90 9.10 31.56 12.08
CA SER A 90 8.58 31.97 13.39
C SER A 90 9.31 31.29 14.55
N GLU A 91 9.71 30.03 14.39
CA GLU A 91 10.30 29.23 15.45
C GLU A 91 11.78 28.96 15.17
N GLN A 92 12.66 29.53 16.00
CA GLN A 92 14.07 29.16 16.01
C GLN A 92 14.23 27.78 16.69
N PRO A 93 15.17 26.92 16.28
CA PRO A 93 15.45 25.69 17.01
C PRO A 93 15.82 25.99 18.47
N LEU A 94 14.95 25.55 19.38
CA LEU A 94 15.06 25.75 20.82
C LEU A 94 15.78 24.58 21.49
N GLN A 95 16.61 24.88 22.50
CA GLN A 95 17.32 23.86 23.25
C GLN A 95 16.44 23.33 24.37
N VAL A 96 16.02 22.08 24.23
CA VAL A 96 15.14 21.43 25.20
C VAL A 96 15.82 21.30 26.57
N ALA A 97 15.15 21.84 27.59
CA ALA A 97 15.50 21.71 28.99
C ALA A 97 14.30 21.20 29.83
N ARG A 98 14.56 20.86 31.09
CA ARG A 98 13.50 20.54 32.07
C ARG A 98 13.56 21.54 33.21
N CYS A 99 12.44 22.19 33.51
CA CYS A 99 12.30 23.00 34.72
C CYS A 99 12.40 22.07 35.93
N THR A 100 13.32 22.35 36.85
CA THR A 100 13.53 21.53 38.05
C THR A 100 13.00 22.19 39.30
N LYS A 101 13.11 23.52 39.39
CA LYS A 101 12.66 24.26 40.56
C LYS A 101 12.31 25.69 40.17
N ILE A 102 11.21 26.19 40.73
CA ILE A 102 10.81 27.60 40.61
C ILE A 102 11.33 28.33 41.85
N ILE A 103 12.00 29.47 41.64
CA ILE A 103 12.47 30.35 42.69
C ILE A 103 11.57 31.59 42.69
N ASN A 104 11.03 31.93 43.86
CA ASN A 104 10.19 33.12 44.09
C ASN A 104 8.88 33.14 43.26
N ALA A 105 8.03 32.14 43.43
CA ALA A 105 6.75 32.03 42.71
C ALA A 105 5.78 33.22 42.94
N ASP A 106 5.91 33.93 44.07
CA ASP A 106 5.00 35.02 44.47
C ASP A 106 5.62 36.42 44.31
N SER A 107 6.80 36.54 43.69
CA SER A 107 7.51 37.82 43.50
C SER A 107 7.39 38.35 42.08
N GLU A 108 7.66 39.64 41.89
CA GLU A 108 7.52 40.36 40.61
C GLU A 108 8.40 39.77 39.49
N ASP A 109 9.54 39.15 39.85
CA ASP A 109 10.47 38.47 38.92
C ASP A 109 10.70 36.99 39.32
N PRO A 110 9.90 36.03 38.81
CA PRO A 110 10.12 34.60 39.06
C PRO A 110 11.35 34.10 38.30
N LYS A 111 12.23 33.36 39.00
CA LYS A 111 13.43 32.76 38.40
C LYS A 111 13.31 31.25 38.35
N TYR A 112 13.77 30.64 37.26
CA TYR A 112 13.59 29.21 37.03
C TYR A 112 14.93 28.49 36.98
N ILE A 113 15.05 27.37 37.69
CA ILE A 113 16.21 26.47 37.56
C ILE A 113 15.88 25.41 36.51
N ILE A 114 16.53 25.47 35.36
CA ILE A 114 16.44 24.45 34.31
C ILE A 114 17.63 23.50 34.36
N ASN A 115 17.40 22.25 33.95
CA ASN A 115 18.46 21.26 33.74
C ASN A 115 18.52 20.87 32.26
N VAL A 116 19.69 21.07 31.65
CA VAL A 116 19.97 20.65 30.27
C VAL A 116 20.77 19.36 30.32
N LYS A 117 20.25 18.27 29.74
CA LYS A 117 20.71 16.88 29.95
C LYS A 117 22.21 16.63 29.73
N GLN A 118 22.88 17.40 28.89
CA GLN A 118 24.31 17.22 28.55
C GLN A 118 25.23 18.30 29.11
N PHE A 119 24.70 19.38 29.70
CA PHE A 119 25.49 20.55 30.08
C PHE A 119 25.51 20.73 31.60
N ALA A 120 24.50 21.41 32.16
CA ALA A 120 24.41 21.71 33.58
C ALA A 120 23.02 22.26 33.94
N LYS A 121 22.90 22.71 35.20
CA LYS A 121 21.76 23.48 35.68
C LYS A 121 22.01 24.98 35.49
N PHE A 122 21.00 25.70 35.03
CA PHE A 122 21.05 27.15 34.81
C PHE A 122 19.87 27.83 35.50
N VAL A 123 20.09 29.07 35.96
CA VAL A 123 19.01 29.95 36.40
C VAL A 123 18.65 30.83 35.21
N VAL A 124 17.40 30.78 34.77
CA VAL A 124 16.89 31.51 33.61
C VAL A 124 15.69 32.35 34.01
N ASP A 125 15.52 33.45 33.28
CA ASP A 125 14.36 34.33 33.37
C ASP A 125 13.30 33.90 32.33
N LEU A 126 12.06 34.38 32.50
CA LEU A 126 10.95 34.05 31.61
C LEU A 126 10.99 34.90 30.33
N SER A 127 10.49 34.36 29.23
CA SER A 127 10.30 35.09 27.97
C SER A 127 8.97 35.85 27.96
N ASP A 128 8.91 36.97 27.23
CA ASP A 128 7.72 37.83 27.10
C ASP A 128 6.48 37.11 26.51
N GLN A 129 6.67 35.95 25.89
CA GLN A 129 5.59 35.16 25.29
C GLN A 129 4.90 34.18 26.25
N VAL A 130 5.42 34.01 27.47
CA VAL A 130 4.94 32.99 28.42
C VAL A 130 4.54 33.64 29.74
N ALA A 131 3.41 33.22 30.31
CA ALA A 131 3.00 33.68 31.63
C ALA A 131 3.64 32.80 32.73
N PRO A 132 3.97 33.37 33.91
CA PRO A 132 4.53 32.61 35.03
C PRO A 132 3.66 31.45 35.52
N THR A 133 2.35 31.50 35.27
CA THR A 133 1.36 30.47 35.61
C THR A 133 1.46 29.22 34.75
N ASP A 134 2.06 29.32 33.56
CA ASP A 134 2.08 28.25 32.57
C ASP A 134 3.29 27.31 32.75
N ILE A 135 4.18 27.62 33.70
CA ILE A 135 5.42 26.87 33.94
C ILE A 135 5.37 26.15 35.29
N GLU A 136 5.41 24.82 35.25
CA GLU A 136 5.44 23.96 36.43
C GLU A 136 6.80 23.27 36.65
N GLU A 137 7.06 22.86 37.89
CA GLU A 137 8.22 22.02 38.22
C GLU A 137 8.12 20.65 37.53
N GLY A 138 9.17 20.24 36.83
CA GLY A 138 9.22 19.00 36.05
C GLY A 138 8.78 19.14 34.59
N MET A 139 8.24 20.31 34.20
CA MET A 139 7.81 20.58 32.83
C MET A 139 9.00 20.65 31.86
N ARG A 140 8.79 20.14 30.64
CA ARG A 140 9.76 20.25 29.54
C ARG A 140 9.56 21.60 28.86
N VAL A 141 10.62 22.39 28.78
CA VAL A 141 10.64 23.74 28.20
C VAL A 141 11.69 23.81 27.09
N GLY A 142 11.51 24.72 26.13
CA GLY A 142 12.41 24.96 25.00
C GLY A 142 12.94 26.38 25.04
#